data_AF-A0A947M7G4-F1
#
_entry.id   AF-A0A947M7G4-F1
#
_cell.length_a   1.000
_cell.length_b   1.000
_cell.length_c   1.000
_cell.angle_alpha   90.00
_cell.angle_beta   90.00
_cell.angle_gamma   90.00
#
_symmetry.space_group_name_H-M   'P 1'
#
loop_
_entity.id
_entity.type
_entity.pdbx_description
1 polymer ?
#
loop_
_entity_poly.entity_id
_entity_poly.type
_entity_poly.pdbx_seq_one_letter_code
_entity_poly.pdbx_strand_id
1 'polypeptide(L)'
;MSTKQTPRPRRTGENRLPGDPDAHELVERMIRVDHAGEYGAARIYEGQLAVLGRSASAATIRHMREQEQVHLDTFSRMIVERRVRPTALQPVWHVAGFALGAATALMGEKAAMACTVAVEEVIDEHYREQAAQLGEDEAELHGTIERFRAEELEHRDIGYEHGAAEAPGFELLRGAVKAGSRLAIWLSQRV
;
A
#
# COMPACT_ATOMS: atom_id res chain seq x y z
N MET A 1 -42.03 17.67 -19.21
CA MET A 1 -40.75 16.96 -19.36
C MET A 1 -39.80 17.49 -18.30
N SER A 2 -39.54 16.70 -17.25
CA SER A 2 -38.62 17.11 -16.17
C SER A 2 -37.20 16.88 -16.66
N THR A 3 -36.45 17.95 -16.90
CA THR A 3 -35.01 17.90 -17.17
C THR A 3 -34.33 17.32 -15.94
N LYS A 4 -33.94 16.04 -15.99
CA LYS A 4 -33.01 15.47 -15.01
C LYS A 4 -31.71 16.27 -15.12
N GLN A 5 -31.44 17.08 -14.10
CA GLN A 5 -30.20 17.82 -13.98
C GLN A 5 -29.10 16.78 -13.77
N THR A 6 -28.17 16.66 -14.72
CA THR A 6 -27.00 15.79 -14.57
C THR A 6 -26.24 16.26 -13.33
N PRO A 7 -25.93 15.37 -12.36
CA PRO A 7 -25.20 15.77 -11.17
C PRO A 7 -23.85 16.39 -11.57
N ARG A 8 -23.46 17.46 -10.87
CA ARG A 8 -22.17 18.12 -11.11
C ARG A 8 -21.04 17.11 -10.84
N PRO A 9 -19.97 17.09 -11.66
CA PRO A 9 -18.82 16.24 -11.41
C PRO A 9 -18.22 16.52 -10.02
N ARG A 10 -17.91 15.44 -9.30
CA ARG A 10 -17.37 15.48 -7.95
C ARG A 10 -15.95 16.04 -7.97
N ARG A 11 -15.61 16.88 -6.99
CA ARG A 11 -14.27 17.45 -6.84
C ARG A 11 -13.48 16.76 -5.72
N THR A 12 -12.16 16.70 -5.86
CA THR A 12 -11.27 16.20 -4.82
C THR A 12 -11.46 16.99 -3.52
N GLY A 13 -11.69 16.28 -2.42
CA GLY A 13 -11.91 16.89 -1.11
C GLY A 13 -13.21 17.73 -0.99
N GLU A 14 -14.23 17.49 -1.82
CA GLU A 14 -15.49 18.27 -1.82
C GLU A 14 -16.24 18.24 -0.47
N ASN A 15 -16.05 17.20 0.34
CA ASN A 15 -16.68 17.04 1.65
C ASN A 15 -15.80 17.49 2.84
N ARG A 16 -14.75 18.27 2.61
CA ARG A 16 -13.81 18.71 3.65
C ARG A 16 -14.48 19.57 4.73
N LEU A 17 -14.05 19.38 5.98
CA LEU A 17 -14.44 20.17 7.14
C LEU A 17 -13.39 21.26 7.46
N PRO A 18 -13.74 22.28 8.27
CA PRO A 18 -12.74 23.23 8.77
C PRO A 18 -11.60 22.53 9.52
N GLY A 19 -10.37 22.74 9.05
CA GLY A 19 -9.16 22.09 9.60
C GLY A 19 -8.65 20.90 8.77
N ASP A 20 -9.45 20.40 7.82
CA ASP A 20 -8.99 19.41 6.86
C ASP A 20 -8.05 20.04 5.82
N PRO A 21 -7.14 19.25 5.23
CA PRO A 21 -6.32 19.67 4.10
C PRO A 21 -7.18 20.23 2.96
N ASP A 22 -6.66 21.20 2.22
CA ASP A 22 -7.23 21.52 0.92
C ASP A 22 -6.96 20.39 -0.09
N ALA A 23 -7.57 20.47 -1.28
CA ALA A 23 -7.46 19.41 -2.29
C ALA A 23 -6.00 19.16 -2.72
N HIS A 24 -5.18 20.21 -2.78
CA HIS A 24 -3.78 20.09 -3.16
C HIS A 24 -2.99 19.37 -2.07
N GLU A 25 -3.10 19.84 -0.82
CA GLU A 25 -2.43 19.21 0.32
C GLU A 25 -2.89 17.75 0.52
N LEU A 26 -4.17 17.46 0.28
CA LEU A 26 -4.70 16.10 0.32
C LEU A 26 -4.00 15.19 -0.69
N VAL A 27 -3.89 15.62 -1.95
CA VAL A 27 -3.21 14.88 -3.02
C VAL A 27 -1.72 14.70 -2.73
N GLU A 28 -1.04 15.73 -2.22
CA GLU A 28 0.36 15.61 -1.80
C GLU A 28 0.53 14.56 -0.70
N ARG A 29 -0.39 14.51 0.27
CA ARG A 29 -0.36 13.53 1.35
C ARG A 29 -0.58 12.11 0.84
N MET A 30 -1.51 11.91 -0.09
CA MET A 30 -1.77 10.62 -0.74
C MET A 30 -0.52 10.09 -1.44
N ILE A 31 0.01 10.85 -2.40
CA ILE A 31 1.21 10.45 -3.17
C ILE A 31 2.40 10.18 -2.26
N ARG A 32 2.59 10.98 -1.20
CA ARG A 32 3.67 10.78 -0.24
C ARG A 32 3.54 9.44 0.50
N VAL A 33 2.35 9.13 1.01
CA VAL A 33 2.14 7.92 1.78
C VAL A 33 2.13 6.68 0.89
N ASP A 34 1.59 6.78 -0.33
CA ASP A 34 1.60 5.68 -1.29
C ASP A 34 3.04 5.34 -1.67
N HIS A 35 3.84 6.33 -2.08
CA HIS A 35 5.26 6.12 -2.35
C HIS A 35 6.01 5.49 -1.15
N ALA A 36 5.70 5.91 0.08
CA ALA A 36 6.30 5.34 1.28
C ALA A 36 5.84 3.90 1.55
N GLY A 37 4.57 3.61 1.27
CA GLY A 37 3.95 2.29 1.35
C GLY A 37 4.60 1.33 0.36
N GLU A 38 4.64 1.70 -0.92
CA GLU A 38 5.26 0.88 -1.97
C GLU A 38 6.74 0.63 -1.70
N TYR A 39 7.44 1.66 -1.22
CA TYR A 39 8.83 1.49 -0.81
C TYR A 39 8.98 0.50 0.36
N GLY A 40 8.05 0.53 1.32
CA GLY A 40 8.01 -0.40 2.43
C GLY A 40 7.72 -1.83 1.99
N ALA A 41 6.75 -2.04 1.11
CA ALA A 41 6.36 -3.34 0.58
C ALA A 41 7.45 -3.95 -0.30
N ALA A 42 8.09 -3.16 -1.18
CA ALA A 42 9.28 -3.60 -1.92
C ALA A 42 10.38 -4.12 -0.97
N ARG A 43 10.60 -3.43 0.17
CA ARG A 43 11.57 -3.84 1.19
C ARG A 43 11.14 -5.11 1.94
N ILE A 44 9.85 -5.30 2.19
CA ILE A 44 9.31 -6.54 2.77
C ILE A 44 9.62 -7.73 1.86
N TYR A 45 9.31 -7.64 0.57
CA TYR A 45 9.60 -8.72 -0.37
C TYR A 45 11.10 -9.00 -0.51
N GLU A 46 11.94 -7.97 -0.47
CA GLU A 46 13.40 -8.15 -0.42
C GLU A 46 13.86 -8.90 0.83
N GLY A 47 13.29 -8.56 1.99
CA GLY A 47 13.55 -9.28 3.24
C GLY A 47 13.10 -10.74 3.16
N GLN A 48 11.91 -11.00 2.61
CA GLN A 48 11.41 -12.35 2.41
C GLN A 48 12.32 -13.16 1.48
N LEU A 49 12.72 -12.61 0.33
CA LEU A 49 13.61 -13.28 -0.62
C LEU A 49 15.03 -13.49 -0.09
N ALA A 50 15.51 -12.63 0.80
CA ALA A 50 16.81 -12.83 1.45
C ALA A 50 16.86 -14.14 2.25
N VAL A 51 15.70 -14.61 2.74
CA VAL A 51 15.57 -15.84 3.53
C VAL A 51 15.03 -17.01 2.69
N LEU A 52 13.97 -16.77 1.92
CA LEU A 52 13.23 -17.78 1.16
C LEU A 52 13.61 -17.83 -0.32
N GLY A 53 14.67 -17.15 -0.77
CA GLY A 53 15.03 -17.04 -2.19
C GLY A 53 15.28 -18.37 -2.93
N ARG A 54 15.44 -19.47 -2.20
CA ARG A 54 15.62 -20.84 -2.71
C ARG A 54 14.48 -21.79 -2.34
N SER A 55 13.41 -21.29 -1.74
CA SER A 55 12.26 -22.06 -1.29
C SER A 55 11.24 -22.26 -2.42
N ALA A 56 10.18 -23.03 -2.17
CA ALA A 56 9.13 -23.26 -3.16
C ALA A 56 8.35 -21.97 -3.49
N SER A 57 8.16 -21.10 -2.49
CA SER A 57 7.49 -19.80 -2.65
C SER A 57 8.34 -18.74 -3.37
N ALA A 58 9.63 -18.98 -3.62
CA ALA A 58 10.54 -17.96 -4.12
C ALA A 58 10.11 -17.34 -5.46
N ALA A 59 9.51 -18.14 -6.35
CA ALA A 59 9.01 -17.67 -7.63
C ALA A 59 7.80 -16.73 -7.45
N THR A 60 6.85 -17.13 -6.61
CA THR A 60 5.67 -16.33 -6.25
C THR A 60 6.07 -15.00 -5.60
N ILE A 61 7.01 -15.03 -4.65
CA ILE A 61 7.48 -13.82 -3.96
C ILE A 61 8.19 -12.87 -4.95
N ARG A 62 8.98 -13.40 -5.90
CA ARG A 62 9.59 -12.58 -6.96
C ARG A 62 8.56 -11.94 -7.86
N HIS A 63 7.51 -12.67 -8.22
CA HIS A 63 6.43 -12.15 -9.06
C HIS A 63 5.72 -10.96 -8.40
N MET A 64 5.31 -11.10 -7.13
CA MET A 64 4.69 -10.00 -6.39
C MET A 64 5.65 -8.81 -6.25
N ARG A 65 6.94 -9.06 -5.94
CA ARG A 65 7.97 -8.01 -5.88
C ARG A 65 8.15 -7.26 -7.20
N GLU A 66 8.04 -7.94 -8.34
CA GLU A 66 8.16 -7.31 -9.65
C GLU A 66 6.97 -6.38 -9.93
N GLN A 67 5.75 -6.75 -9.52
CA GLN A 67 4.59 -5.86 -9.58
C GLN A 67 4.74 -4.66 -8.65
N GLU A 68 5.15 -4.91 -7.40
CA GLU A 68 5.45 -3.88 -6.39
C GLU A 68 6.47 -2.85 -6.89
N GLN A 69 7.51 -3.29 -7.60
CA GLN A 69 8.50 -2.37 -8.18
C GLN A 69 7.86 -1.42 -9.21
N VAL A 70 6.87 -1.88 -9.98
CA VAL A 70 6.13 -1.02 -10.93
C VAL A 70 5.30 0.02 -10.17
N HIS A 71 4.74 -0.34 -9.01
CA HIS A 71 4.00 0.58 -8.15
C HIS A 71 4.91 1.67 -7.60
N LEU A 72 6.02 1.25 -7.00
CA LEU A 72 7.05 2.16 -6.48
C LEU A 72 7.59 3.09 -7.57
N ASP A 73 7.89 2.58 -8.76
CA ASP A 73 8.39 3.40 -9.88
C ASP A 73 7.34 4.43 -10.31
N THR A 74 6.06 4.04 -10.30
CA THR A 74 4.95 4.94 -10.65
C THR A 74 4.82 6.10 -9.67
N PHE A 75 4.81 5.82 -8.36
CA PHE A 75 4.73 6.88 -7.36
C PHE A 75 6.03 7.67 -7.23
N SER A 76 7.19 7.07 -7.50
CA SER A 76 8.47 7.77 -7.57
C SER A 76 8.44 8.85 -8.66
N ARG A 77 7.89 8.50 -9.84
CA ARG A 77 7.67 9.46 -10.92
C ARG A 77 6.69 10.56 -10.50
N MET A 78 5.55 10.20 -9.90
CA MET A 78 4.56 11.18 -9.44
C MET A 78 5.12 12.14 -8.39
N ILE A 79 5.96 11.66 -7.47
CA ILE A 79 6.66 12.51 -6.49
C ILE A 79 7.47 13.60 -7.19
N VAL A 80 8.19 13.26 -8.26
CA VAL A 80 9.01 14.22 -9.01
C VAL A 80 8.12 15.17 -9.83
N GLU A 81 7.17 14.64 -10.59
CA GLU A 81 6.30 15.41 -11.48
C GLU A 81 5.43 16.43 -10.73
N ARG A 82 4.88 16.00 -9.59
CA ARG A 82 4.00 16.81 -8.75
C ARG A 82 4.74 17.55 -7.63
N ARG A 83 6.06 17.43 -7.58
CA ARG A 83 6.95 18.07 -6.58
C ARG A 83 6.57 17.77 -5.13
N VAL A 84 6.03 16.57 -4.89
CA VAL A 84 5.65 16.10 -3.56
C VAL A 84 6.93 15.75 -2.81
N ARG A 85 7.06 16.19 -1.57
CA ARG A 85 8.18 15.78 -0.72
C ARG A 85 7.93 14.36 -0.20
N PRO A 86 8.89 13.41 -0.36
CA PRO A 86 8.83 12.11 0.30
C PRO A 86 8.79 12.26 1.82
N THR A 87 8.29 11.25 2.51
CA THR A 87 8.28 11.26 3.98
C THR A 87 9.69 11.27 4.56
N ALA A 88 9.91 12.06 5.61
CA ALA A 88 11.19 12.06 6.35
C ALA A 88 11.49 10.70 7.01
N LEU A 89 10.50 9.82 7.16
CA LEU A 89 10.63 8.51 7.79
C LEU A 89 11.10 7.40 6.83
N GLN A 90 11.37 7.73 5.56
CA GLN A 90 11.78 6.73 4.58
C GLN A 90 12.98 5.85 5.01
N PRO A 91 14.04 6.37 5.68
CA PRO A 91 15.11 5.53 6.20
C PRO A 91 14.67 4.54 7.28
N VAL A 92 13.65 4.89 8.07
CA VAL A 92 13.06 3.99 9.08
C VAL A 92 12.31 2.86 8.37
N TRP A 93 11.48 3.19 7.38
CA TRP A 93 10.72 2.22 6.60
C TRP A 93 11.62 1.29 5.78
N HIS A 94 12.77 1.79 5.30
CA HIS A 94 13.78 0.97 4.62
C HIS A 94 14.24 -0.23 5.47
N VAL A 95 14.50 0.02 6.75
CA VAL A 95 14.97 -0.99 7.70
C VAL A 95 13.81 -1.83 8.21
N ALA A 96 12.70 -1.18 8.59
CA ALA A 96 11.54 -1.84 9.18
C ALA A 96 10.88 -2.81 8.19
N GLY A 97 10.67 -2.41 6.93
CA GLY A 97 10.09 -3.28 5.91
C GLY A 97 10.93 -4.52 5.67
N PHE A 98 12.25 -4.34 5.45
CA PHE A 98 13.16 -5.47 5.27
C PHE A 98 13.22 -6.39 6.49
N ALA A 99 13.32 -5.83 7.69
CA ALA A 99 13.36 -6.60 8.93
C ALA A 99 12.07 -7.41 9.13
N LEU A 100 10.90 -6.81 8.84
CA LEU A 100 9.61 -7.49 8.92
C LEU A 100 9.52 -8.66 7.94
N GLY A 101 9.89 -8.42 6.67
CA GLY A 101 9.92 -9.45 5.63
C GLY A 101 10.87 -10.60 5.97
N ALA A 102 12.09 -10.29 6.40
CA ALA A 102 13.08 -11.30 6.79
C ALA A 102 12.65 -12.07 8.05
N ALA A 103 12.13 -11.39 9.07
CA ALA A 103 11.69 -12.03 10.31
C ALA A 103 10.53 -13.01 10.07
N THR A 104 9.51 -12.59 9.31
CA THR A 104 8.36 -13.45 8.98
C THR A 104 8.77 -14.62 8.10
N ALA A 105 9.70 -14.40 7.16
CA ALA A 105 10.27 -15.47 6.36
C ALA A 105 11.11 -16.47 7.16
N LEU A 106 11.84 -16.03 8.19
CA LEU A 106 12.54 -16.93 9.13
C LEU A 106 11.59 -17.81 9.95
N MET A 107 10.35 -17.35 10.16
CA MET A 107 9.28 -18.14 10.80
C MET A 107 8.65 -19.16 9.85
N GLY A 108 8.92 -19.07 8.54
CA GLY A 108 8.50 -20.01 7.50
C GLY A 108 7.67 -19.37 6.38
N GLU A 109 7.47 -20.12 5.28
CA GLU A 109 6.76 -19.65 4.08
C GLU A 109 5.36 -19.11 4.40
N LYS A 110 4.58 -19.84 5.21
CA LYS A 110 3.23 -19.43 5.62
C LYS A 110 3.21 -18.14 6.43
N ALA A 111 4.21 -17.91 7.28
CA ALA A 111 4.31 -16.69 8.06
C ALA A 111 4.70 -15.48 7.18
N ALA A 112 5.56 -15.69 6.18
CA ALA A 112 5.82 -14.68 5.14
C ALA A 112 4.54 -14.32 4.38
N MET A 113 3.77 -15.32 3.94
CA MET A 113 2.48 -15.08 3.27
C MET A 113 1.45 -14.39 4.17
N ALA A 114 1.41 -14.74 5.46
CA ALA A 114 0.58 -14.04 6.45
C ALA A 114 0.97 -12.57 6.63
N CYS A 115 2.26 -12.25 6.53
CA CYS A 115 2.72 -10.86 6.51
C CYS A 115 2.21 -10.12 5.28
N THR A 116 2.35 -10.71 4.08
CA THR A 116 1.84 -10.14 2.82
C THR A 116 0.33 -9.89 2.92
N VAL A 117 -0.45 -10.90 3.28
CA VAL A 117 -1.91 -10.77 3.49
C VAL A 117 -2.25 -9.61 4.44
N ALA A 118 -1.54 -9.49 5.56
CA ALA A 118 -1.82 -8.46 6.55
C ALA A 118 -1.50 -7.05 6.02
N VAL A 119 -0.44 -6.89 5.23
CA VAL A 119 -0.08 -5.62 4.59
C VAL A 119 -1.12 -5.27 3.53
N GLU A 120 -1.44 -6.19 2.62
CA GLU A 120 -2.37 -5.94 1.51
C GLU A 120 -3.79 -5.62 1.97
N GLU A 121 -4.25 -6.21 3.08
CA GLU A 121 -5.53 -5.82 3.66
C GLU A 121 -5.56 -4.36 4.16
N VAL A 122 -4.42 -3.84 4.63
CA VAL A 122 -4.31 -2.44 5.04
C VAL A 122 -4.19 -1.53 3.82
N ILE A 123 -3.46 -1.95 2.78
CA ILE A 123 -3.32 -1.19 1.55
C ILE A 123 -4.66 -1.12 0.79
N ASP A 124 -5.44 -2.20 0.69
CA ASP A 124 -6.81 -2.16 0.11
C ASP A 124 -7.71 -1.16 0.84
N GLU A 125 -7.70 -1.18 2.18
CA GLU A 125 -8.46 -0.23 2.99
C GLU A 125 -8.00 1.20 2.71
N HIS A 126 -6.68 1.42 2.67
CA HIS A 126 -6.09 2.72 2.41
C HIS A 126 -6.43 3.27 1.03
N TYR A 127 -6.24 2.49 -0.03
CA TYR A 127 -6.55 2.89 -1.40
C TYR A 127 -8.04 3.13 -1.62
N ARG A 128 -8.91 2.30 -1.02
CA ARG A 128 -10.35 2.55 -1.06
C ARG A 128 -10.72 3.90 -0.45
N GLU A 129 -10.12 4.26 0.68
CA GLU A 129 -10.34 5.56 1.33
C GLU A 129 -9.82 6.73 0.51
N GLN A 130 -8.69 6.57 -0.19
CA GLN A 130 -8.16 7.60 -1.08
C GLN A 130 -9.01 7.78 -2.33
N ALA A 131 -9.36 6.71 -3.03
CA ALA A 131 -10.23 6.75 -4.20
C ALA A 131 -11.58 7.42 -3.86
N ALA A 132 -12.14 7.12 -2.68
CA ALA A 132 -13.34 7.75 -2.16
C ALA A 132 -13.19 9.26 -1.90
N GLN A 133 -12.00 9.86 -1.94
CA GLN A 133 -11.76 11.29 -1.76
C GLN A 133 -11.35 12.03 -3.05
N LEU A 134 -10.96 11.30 -4.11
CA LEU A 134 -10.51 11.85 -5.39
C LEU A 134 -11.67 12.13 -6.37
N GLY A 135 -11.81 13.38 -6.80
CA GLY A 135 -12.79 13.80 -7.79
C GLY A 135 -12.35 13.60 -9.23
N GLU A 136 -13.16 14.06 -10.17
CA GLU A 136 -12.85 14.01 -11.61
C GLU A 136 -11.62 14.86 -11.99
N ASP A 137 -11.26 15.83 -11.13
CA ASP A 137 -10.05 16.63 -11.28
C ASP A 137 -8.75 15.89 -10.96
N GLU A 138 -8.83 14.69 -10.37
CA GLU A 138 -7.70 13.78 -10.14
C GLU A 138 -7.96 12.39 -10.72
N ALA A 139 -8.65 12.32 -11.87
CA ALA A 139 -9.03 11.06 -12.51
C ALA A 139 -7.84 10.12 -12.83
N GLU A 140 -6.67 10.68 -13.15
CA GLU A 140 -5.45 9.91 -13.40
C GLU A 140 -4.92 9.22 -12.14
N LEU A 141 -4.87 9.96 -11.03
CA LEU A 141 -4.43 9.42 -9.74
C LEU A 141 -5.44 8.38 -9.23
N HIS A 142 -6.73 8.67 -9.34
CA HIS A 142 -7.80 7.71 -9.02
C HIS A 142 -7.67 6.41 -9.83
N GLY A 143 -7.43 6.52 -11.14
CA GLY A 143 -7.25 5.36 -12.01
C GLY A 143 -6.01 4.53 -11.63
N THR A 144 -4.93 5.19 -11.21
CA THR A 144 -3.71 4.54 -10.72
C THR A 144 -3.98 3.78 -9.41
N ILE A 145 -4.61 4.43 -8.43
CA ILE A 145 -4.96 3.85 -7.13
C ILE A 145 -5.88 2.64 -7.29
N GLU A 146 -6.96 2.73 -8.07
CA GLU A 146 -7.86 1.58 -8.26
C GLU A 146 -7.19 0.42 -8.98
N ARG A 147 -6.25 0.70 -9.90
CA ARG A 147 -5.49 -0.36 -10.56
C ARG A 147 -4.57 -1.07 -9.57
N PHE A 148 -3.76 -0.33 -8.82
CA PHE A 148 -2.86 -0.93 -7.82
C PHE A 148 -3.63 -1.65 -6.73
N ARG A 149 -4.73 -1.06 -6.25
CA ARG A 149 -5.65 -1.74 -5.33
C ARG A 149 -6.14 -3.10 -5.83
N ALA A 150 -6.43 -3.24 -7.13
CA ALA A 150 -6.81 -4.54 -7.69
C ALA A 150 -5.64 -5.53 -7.71
N GLU A 151 -4.43 -5.05 -7.98
CA GLU A 151 -3.19 -5.84 -7.92
C GLU A 151 -2.87 -6.27 -6.46
N GLU A 152 -3.10 -5.43 -5.45
CA GLU A 152 -2.92 -5.81 -4.03
C GLU A 152 -3.92 -6.88 -3.57
N LEU A 153 -5.15 -6.81 -4.07
CA LEU A 153 -6.14 -7.84 -3.78
C LEU A 153 -5.69 -9.19 -4.36
N GLU A 154 -5.06 -9.20 -5.53
CA GLU A 154 -4.44 -10.40 -6.10
C GLU A 154 -3.29 -10.91 -5.22
N HIS A 155 -2.39 -10.04 -4.75
CA HIS A 155 -1.28 -10.42 -3.85
C HIS A 155 -1.79 -11.01 -2.54
N ARG A 156 -2.83 -10.41 -1.95
CA ARG A 156 -3.50 -10.93 -0.76
C ARG A 156 -4.05 -12.33 -1.01
N ASP A 157 -4.76 -12.51 -2.12
CA ASP A 157 -5.40 -13.78 -2.44
C ASP A 157 -4.36 -14.88 -2.71
N ILE A 158 -3.27 -14.54 -3.41
CA ILE A 158 -2.08 -15.40 -3.55
C ILE A 158 -1.54 -15.81 -2.17
N GLY A 159 -1.42 -14.86 -1.23
CA GLY A 159 -0.96 -15.14 0.12
C GLY A 159 -1.86 -16.14 0.86
N TYR A 160 -3.17 -16.00 0.74
CA TYR A 160 -4.13 -16.98 1.27
C TYR A 160 -3.99 -18.36 0.60
N GLU A 161 -3.87 -18.41 -0.73
CA GLU A 161 -3.65 -19.66 -1.48
C GLU A 161 -2.35 -20.37 -1.11
N HIS A 162 -1.32 -19.61 -0.73
CA HIS A 162 -0.03 -20.13 -0.26
C HIS A 162 0.00 -20.41 1.26
N GLY A 163 -1.17 -20.43 1.88
CA GLY A 163 -1.35 -20.97 3.22
C GLY A 163 -1.06 -19.98 4.35
N ALA A 164 -1.29 -18.69 4.12
CA ALA A 164 -1.17 -17.65 5.14
C ALA A 164 -1.98 -17.97 6.40
N ALA A 165 -3.25 -18.40 6.25
CA ALA A 165 -4.17 -18.64 7.36
C ALA A 165 -3.74 -19.82 8.25
N GLU A 166 -2.91 -20.71 7.73
CA GLU A 166 -2.35 -21.87 8.41
C GLU A 166 -1.03 -21.56 9.13
N ALA A 167 -0.56 -20.31 9.10
CA ALA A 167 0.60 -19.89 9.87
C ALA A 167 0.32 -20.02 11.39
N PRO A 168 1.23 -20.60 12.19
CA PRO A 168 1.08 -20.63 13.64
C PRO A 168 0.91 -19.21 14.21
N GLY A 169 -0.20 -18.98 14.92
CA GLY A 169 -0.52 -17.66 15.47
C GLY A 169 -0.93 -16.62 14.43
N PHE A 170 -1.47 -17.05 13.28
CA PHE A 170 -1.90 -16.18 12.17
C PHE A 170 -2.61 -14.90 12.62
N GLU A 171 -3.68 -14.99 13.40
CA GLU A 171 -4.45 -13.80 13.81
C GLU A 171 -3.63 -12.80 14.65
N LEU A 172 -2.70 -13.30 15.47
CA LEU A 172 -1.82 -12.44 16.26
C LEU A 172 -0.80 -11.73 15.35
N LEU A 173 -0.14 -12.48 14.45
CA LEU A 173 0.80 -11.93 13.50
C LEU A 173 0.12 -10.89 12.59
N ARG A 174 -1.01 -11.27 12.01
CA ARG A 174 -1.84 -10.41 11.17
C ARG A 174 -2.25 -9.15 11.92
N GLY A 175 -2.78 -9.27 13.14
CA GLY A 175 -3.16 -8.11 13.96
C GLY A 175 -1.99 -7.15 14.22
N ALA A 176 -0.81 -7.70 14.56
CA ALA A 176 0.39 -6.90 14.82
C ALA A 176 0.90 -6.19 13.56
N VAL A 177 0.98 -6.88 12.43
CA VAL A 177 1.40 -6.31 11.15
C VAL A 177 0.43 -5.22 10.70
N LYS A 178 -0.89 -5.47 10.76
CA LYS A 178 -1.90 -4.46 10.41
C LYS A 178 -1.78 -3.21 11.27
N ALA A 179 -1.56 -3.37 12.58
CA ALA A 179 -1.36 -2.23 13.47
C ALA A 179 -0.10 -1.43 13.11
N GLY A 180 1.01 -2.12 12.80
CA GLY A 180 2.25 -1.51 12.32
C GLY A 180 2.07 -0.74 11.01
N SER A 181 1.44 -1.34 10.00
CA SER A 181 1.20 -0.72 8.70
C SER A 181 0.30 0.51 8.81
N ARG A 182 -0.79 0.45 9.60
CA ARG A 182 -1.64 1.62 9.84
C ARG A 182 -0.91 2.75 10.54
N LEU A 183 -0.03 2.45 11.49
CA LEU A 183 0.82 3.44 12.13
C LEU A 183 1.80 4.08 11.14
N ALA A 184 2.42 3.27 10.27
CA ALA A 184 3.33 3.76 9.23
C ALA A 184 2.62 4.70 8.24
N ILE A 185 1.40 4.35 7.80
CA ILE A 185 0.54 5.21 6.97
C ILE A 185 0.25 6.53 7.69
N TRP A 186 -0.24 6.47 8.93
CA TRP A 186 -0.61 7.65 9.71
C TRP A 186 0.56 8.61 9.90
N LEU A 187 1.76 8.08 10.19
CA LEU A 187 2.98 8.86 10.32
C LEU A 187 3.40 9.47 8.98
N SER A 188 3.46 8.66 7.92
CA SER A 188 3.99 9.07 6.60
C SER A 188 3.13 10.12 5.91
N GLN A 189 1.83 10.18 6.21
CA GLN A 189 0.97 11.28 5.75
C GLN A 189 1.36 12.64 6.33
N ARG A 190 2.03 12.69 7.49
CA ARG A 190 2.25 13.92 8.27
C ARG A 190 3.64 14.51 8.12
N VAL A 191 4.65 13.67 7.89
CA VAL A 191 6.08 14.07 7.91
C VAL A 191 6.82 13.58 6.68
#